data_AF-A0A2A4WHV6-F1
#
_entry.id   AF-A0A2A4WHV6-F1
#
_cell.length_a   1.000
_cell.length_b   1.000
_cell.length_c   1.000
_cell.angle_alpha   90.00
_cell.angle_beta   90.00
_cell.angle_gamma   90.00
#
_symmetry.space_group_name_H-M   'P 1'
#
loop_
_entity.id
_entity.type
_entity.pdbx_description
1 polymer ?
#
loop_
_entity_poly.entity_id
_entity_poly.type
_entity_poly.pdbx_seq_one_letter_code
_entity_poly.pdbx_strand_id
1 'polypeptide(L)'
;MKTSSEIPSLQADPAVLEKLLTTRMPFGKYKNCLLIDLPEPYVVWFARQGFPAGELGELMSIVHEVKVNGLEPLFAPLRARAINGPEKKGK
;
A
#
# COMPACT_ATOMS: atom_id res chain seq x y z
N MET A 1 25.97 24.57 16.03
CA MET A 1 24.49 24.63 15.99
C MET A 1 24.09 24.62 14.51
N LYS A 2 23.63 23.48 13.96
CA LYS A 2 23.09 23.43 12.59
C LYS A 2 21.57 23.39 12.71
N THR A 3 20.94 24.39 12.13
CA THR A 3 19.51 24.69 12.14
C THR A 3 18.69 23.60 11.45
N SER A 4 17.51 23.38 12.03
CA SER A 4 16.39 22.55 11.60
C SER A 4 16.33 22.15 10.12
N SER A 5 16.44 20.85 9.90
CA SER A 5 15.40 20.00 9.33
C SER A 5 14.36 20.70 8.43
N GLU A 6 14.64 20.79 7.14
CA GLU A 6 13.59 20.73 6.12
C GLU A 6 13.02 19.31 6.16
N ILE A 7 11.95 19.09 6.93
CA ILE A 7 11.15 17.89 6.74
C ILE A 7 10.48 18.08 5.39
N PRO A 8 10.80 17.29 4.35
CA PRO A 8 10.09 17.39 3.08
C PRO A 8 8.60 17.19 3.36
N SER A 9 7.77 18.08 2.83
CA SER A 9 6.32 17.96 2.98
C SER A 9 5.88 16.61 2.44
N LEU A 10 5.48 15.71 3.33
CA LEU A 10 5.03 14.37 3.00
C LEU A 10 3.60 14.47 2.44
N GLN A 11 3.47 14.83 1.16
CA GLN A 11 2.19 14.82 0.47
C GLN A 11 1.82 13.37 0.13
N ALA A 12 0.98 12.77 0.98
CA ALA A 12 0.34 11.50 0.67
C ALA A 12 -0.80 11.73 -0.35
N ASP A 13 -0.78 10.98 -1.46
CA ASP A 13 -1.86 10.97 -2.46
C ASP A 13 -2.93 9.91 -2.07
N PRO A 14 -4.18 10.32 -1.78
CA PRO A 14 -5.27 9.37 -1.49
C PRO A 14 -5.50 8.33 -2.59
N ALA A 15 -5.22 8.64 -3.85
CA ALA A 15 -5.41 7.71 -4.96
C ALA A 15 -4.46 6.50 -4.86
N VAL A 16 -3.25 6.69 -4.32
CA VAL A 16 -2.29 5.60 -4.10
C VAL A 16 -2.81 4.65 -3.02
N LEU A 17 -3.41 5.18 -1.97
CA LEU A 17 -4.00 4.38 -0.90
C LEU A 17 -5.16 3.52 -1.39
N GLU A 18 -6.02 4.08 -2.25
CA GLU A 18 -7.09 3.33 -2.91
C GLU A 18 -6.54 2.21 -3.80
N LYS A 19 -5.49 2.48 -4.56
CA LYS A 19 -4.81 1.47 -5.38
C LYS A 19 -4.20 0.36 -4.53
N LEU A 20 -3.56 0.67 -3.40
CA LEU A 20 -3.02 -0.35 -2.49
C LEU A 20 -4.10 -1.29 -1.94
N LEU A 21 -5.29 -0.77 -1.70
CA LEU A 21 -6.44 -1.52 -1.15
C LEU A 21 -7.17 -2.38 -2.19
N THR A 22 -7.06 -2.05 -3.48
CA THR A 22 -7.86 -2.65 -4.55
C THR A 22 -7.03 -3.46 -5.55
N THR A 23 -5.74 -3.13 -5.69
CA THR A 23 -4.84 -3.77 -6.65
C THR A 23 -4.57 -5.21 -6.24
N ARG A 24 -4.72 -6.11 -7.20
CA ARG A 24 -4.45 -7.54 -7.04
C ARG A 24 -3.17 -7.93 -7.77
N MET A 25 -2.43 -8.85 -7.20
CA MET A 25 -1.24 -9.43 -7.80
C MET A 25 -1.61 -10.11 -9.13
N PRO A 26 -1.01 -9.73 -10.27
CA PRO A 26 -1.44 -10.22 -11.58
C PRO A 26 -0.85 -11.61 -11.94
N PHE A 27 0.17 -12.07 -11.22
CA PHE A 27 0.89 -13.31 -11.52
C PHE A 27 1.46 -13.99 -10.26
N GLY A 28 2.12 -15.13 -10.48
CA GLY A 28 2.83 -15.87 -9.44
C GLY A 28 1.91 -16.66 -8.51
N LYS A 29 2.49 -17.15 -7.39
CA LYS A 29 1.79 -17.98 -6.39
C LYS A 29 0.58 -17.27 -5.77
N TYR A 30 0.66 -15.95 -5.62
CA TYR A 30 -0.38 -15.13 -4.99
C TYR A 30 -1.25 -14.39 -6.02
N LYS A 31 -1.36 -14.91 -7.25
CA LYS A 31 -2.24 -14.31 -8.27
C LYS A 31 -3.65 -14.07 -7.73
N ASN A 32 -4.22 -12.92 -8.06
CA ASN A 32 -5.53 -12.43 -7.59
C ASN A 32 -5.60 -12.09 -6.08
N CYS A 33 -4.52 -12.23 -5.31
CA CYS A 33 -4.44 -11.73 -3.94
C CYS A 33 -4.25 -10.20 -3.93
N LEU A 34 -4.84 -9.48 -2.98
CA LEU A 34 -4.58 -8.04 -2.84
C LEU A 34 -3.11 -7.80 -2.45
N LEU A 35 -2.49 -6.75 -2.98
CA LEU A 35 -1.07 -6.49 -2.71
C LEU A 35 -0.78 -6.36 -1.20
N ILE A 36 -1.65 -5.67 -0.48
CA ILE A 36 -1.53 -5.47 0.96
C ILE A 36 -1.70 -6.77 1.79
N ASP A 37 -2.37 -7.78 1.22
CA ASP A 37 -2.57 -9.11 1.83
C ASP A 37 -1.46 -10.11 1.45
N LEU A 38 -0.49 -9.70 0.63
CA LEU A 38 0.66 -10.53 0.32
C LEU A 38 1.45 -10.85 1.60
N PRO A 39 1.94 -12.09 1.78
CA PRO A 39 2.79 -12.40 2.92
C PRO A 39 4.09 -11.59 2.91
N GLU A 40 4.49 -11.09 4.08
CA GLU A 40 5.74 -10.32 4.22
C GLU A 40 6.96 -11.02 3.61
N PRO A 41 7.22 -12.33 3.85
CA PRO A 41 8.38 -12.99 3.24
C PRO A 41 8.38 -12.94 1.72
N TYR A 42 7.20 -12.92 1.09
CA TYR A 42 7.08 -12.83 -0.37
C TYR A 42 7.44 -11.44 -0.89
N VAL A 43 6.97 -10.40 -0.20
CA VAL A 43 7.28 -9.01 -0.57
C VAL A 43 8.75 -8.68 -0.30
N VAL A 44 9.31 -9.16 0.82
CA VAL A 44 10.75 -9.03 1.15
C VAL A 44 11.63 -9.76 0.12
N TRP A 45 11.20 -10.93 -0.37
CA TRP A 45 11.90 -11.60 -1.46
C TRP A 45 11.96 -10.72 -2.71
N PHE A 46 10.85 -10.08 -3.09
CA PHE A 46 10.83 -9.12 -4.20
C PHE A 46 11.72 -7.90 -3.93
N ALA A 47 11.75 -7.36 -2.71
CA ALA A 47 12.66 -6.25 -2.37
C ALA A 47 14.14 -6.60 -2.58
N ARG A 48 14.50 -7.89 -2.42
CA ARG A 48 15.87 -8.39 -2.67
C ARG A 48 16.16 -8.68 -4.14
N GLN A 49 15.16 -9.11 -4.91
CA GLN A 49 15.33 -9.46 -6.34
C GLN A 49 15.09 -8.27 -7.28
N GLY A 50 14.36 -7.26 -6.81
CA GLY A 50 13.83 -6.16 -7.60
C GLY A 50 12.32 -6.29 -7.81
N PHE A 51 11.62 -5.15 -7.72
CA PHE A 51 10.20 -5.08 -8.04
C PHE A 51 9.98 -4.99 -9.57
N PRO A 52 8.79 -5.40 -10.07
CA PRO A 52 8.40 -5.17 -11.45
C PRO A 52 8.48 -3.69 -11.84
N ALA A 53 8.70 -3.38 -13.11
CA ALA A 53 8.67 -1.98 -13.56
C ALA A 53 7.25 -1.39 -13.52
N GLY A 54 7.17 -0.06 -13.43
CA GLY A 54 5.93 0.70 -13.45
C GLY A 54 5.15 0.64 -12.13
N GLU A 55 3.88 1.02 -12.22
CA GLU A 55 3.00 1.24 -11.07
C GLU A 55 2.91 0.04 -10.12
N LEU A 56 2.90 -1.20 -10.65
CA LEU A 56 2.85 -2.39 -9.81
C LEU A 56 4.06 -2.47 -8.87
N GLY A 57 5.26 -2.17 -9.37
CA GLY A 57 6.46 -2.19 -8.54
C GLY A 57 6.49 -1.08 -7.50
N GLU A 58 6.02 0.11 -7.87
CA GLU A 58 5.87 1.24 -6.95
C GLU A 58 4.93 0.88 -5.80
N LEU A 59 3.75 0.31 -6.12
CA LEU A 59 2.80 -0.16 -5.12
C LEU A 59 3.39 -1.29 -4.25
N MET A 60 4.09 -2.26 -4.85
CA MET A 60 4.76 -3.33 -4.09
C MET A 60 5.86 -2.81 -3.17
N SER A 61 6.59 -1.77 -3.59
CA SER A 61 7.58 -1.09 -2.74
C SER A 61 6.92 -0.41 -1.54
N ILE A 62 5.76 0.22 -1.73
CA ILE A 62 5.02 0.80 -0.60
C ILE A 62 4.51 -0.30 0.34
N VAL A 63 3.99 -1.41 -0.21
CA VAL A 63 3.60 -2.56 0.62
C VAL A 63 4.77 -3.11 1.41
N HIS A 64 5.97 -3.17 0.82
CA HIS A 64 7.18 -3.57 1.53
C HIS A 64 7.43 -2.66 2.74
N GLU A 65 7.47 -1.34 2.54
CA GLU A 65 7.70 -0.37 3.62
C GLU A 65 6.63 -0.47 4.70
N VAL A 66 5.37 -0.65 4.32
CA VAL A 66 4.27 -0.86 5.27
C VAL A 66 4.52 -2.09 6.14
N LYS A 67 4.97 -3.19 5.55
CA LYS A 67 5.17 -4.46 6.27
C LYS A 67 6.38 -4.43 7.19
N VAL A 68 7.53 -4.00 6.69
CA VAL A 68 8.77 -3.96 7.51
C VAL A 68 8.65 -3.01 8.71
N ASN A 69 7.76 -2.01 8.63
CA ASN A 69 7.46 -1.09 9.73
C ASN A 69 6.21 -1.49 10.54
N GLY A 70 5.51 -2.58 10.21
CA GLY A 70 4.32 -3.05 10.91
C GLY A 70 3.11 -2.11 10.83
N LEU A 71 2.98 -1.36 9.73
CA LEU A 71 1.92 -0.34 9.52
C LEU A 71 0.62 -0.90 8.93
N GLU A 72 0.52 -2.22 8.76
CA GLU A 72 -0.65 -2.91 8.20
C GLU A 72 -1.97 -2.62 8.94
N PRO A 73 -2.01 -2.46 10.28
CA PRO A 73 -3.23 -2.11 11.01
C PRO A 73 -3.87 -0.80 10.55
N LEU A 74 -3.11 0.13 9.95
CA LEU A 74 -3.63 1.39 9.43
C LEU A 74 -4.63 1.19 8.28
N PHE A 75 -4.55 0.06 7.58
CA PHE A 75 -5.43 -0.25 6.45
C PHE A 75 -6.79 -0.83 6.89
N ALA A 76 -6.89 -1.37 8.11
CA ALA A 76 -8.13 -1.96 8.62
C ALA A 76 -9.33 -0.99 8.61
N PRO A 77 -9.24 0.24 9.19
CA PRO A 77 -10.37 1.18 9.16
C PRO A 77 -10.71 1.65 7.73
N LEU A 78 -9.72 1.70 6.84
CA LEU A 78 -9.91 2.13 5.46
C LEU A 78 -10.71 1.09 4.66
N ARG A 79 -10.44 -0.20 4.88
CA ARG A 79 -11.25 -1.29 4.30
C ARG A 79 -12.67 -1.29 4.82
N ALA A 80 -12.86 -1.05 6.13
CA ALA A 80 -14.19 -0.95 6.70
C ALA A 80 -15.00 0.19 6.07
N ARG A 81 -14.37 1.35 5.80
CA ARG A 81 -15.02 2.46 5.10
C ARG A 81 -15.31 2.16 3.63
N ALA A 82 -14.42 1.44 2.94
CA ALA A 82 -14.65 1.04 1.55
C ALA A 82 -15.83 0.06 1.41
N ILE A 83 -16.03 -0.82 2.39
CA ILE A 83 -17.16 -1.76 2.42
C ILE A 83 -18.46 -1.05 2.84
N ASN A 84 -18.40 -0.17 3.85
CA ASN A 84 -19.54 0.58 4.37
C ASN A 84 -19.69 1.95 3.70
N GLY A 85 -19.60 2.01 2.36
CA GLY A 85 -19.57 3.26 1.59
C GLY A 85 -20.58 4.33 2.08
N PRO A 86 -20.28 5.63 1.92
CA PRO A 86 -21.10 6.68 2.51
C PRO A 86 -22.55 6.47 2.11
N GLU A 87 -23.44 6.34 3.11
CA GLU A 87 -24.88 6.43 2.91
C GLU A 87 -25.13 7.54 1.88
N LYS A 88 -25.68 7.16 0.73
CA LYS A 88 -26.15 8.15 -0.23
C LYS A 88 -27.22 8.94 0.49
N LYS A 89 -26.86 10.12 1.05
CA LYS A 89 -27.86 11.09 1.51
C LYS A 89 -28.73 11.39 0.29
N GLY A 90 -29.92 10.84 0.34
CA GLY A 90 -30.97 11.04 -0.64
C GLY A 90 -31.23 12.52 -0.83
N LYS A 91 -31.56 12.82 -2.08
CA LYS A 91 -32.00 14.11 -2.60
C LYS A 91 -33.13 14.73 -1.77
#